data_AF-A0A454TID1-F1
#
_entry.id   AF-A0A454TID1-F1
#
_cell.length_a   1.000
_cell.length_b   1.000
_cell.length_c   1.000
_cell.angle_alpha   90.00
_cell.angle_beta   90.00
_cell.angle_gamma   90.00
#
_symmetry.space_group_name_H-M   'P 1'
#
loop_
_entity.id
_entity.type
_entity.pdbx_description
1 polymer ?
#
loop_
_entity_poly.entity_id
_entity_poly.type
_entity_poly.pdbx_seq_one_letter_code
_entity_poly.pdbx_strand_id
1 'polypeptide(L)' 'MNSSSSVLFTCPCCGEKTLSELGVYEMCPICLWEDDPTQSVDPEYEGGANGRSLIEARRQWLIQKQSR' A
#
# COMPACT_ATOMS: atom_id res chain seq x y z
N MET A 1 -26.44 -11.00 -17.13
CA MET A 1 -25.83 -10.08 -16.14
C MET A 1 -24.59 -10.76 -15.57
N ASN A 2 -23.43 -10.11 -15.60
CA ASN A 2 -22.59 -9.89 -14.41
C ASN A 2 -21.37 -9.09 -14.84
N SER A 3 -21.43 -7.77 -14.67
CA SER A 3 -20.22 -6.97 -14.52
C SER A 3 -19.55 -7.43 -13.23
N SER A 4 -18.61 -8.36 -13.33
CA SER A 4 -17.66 -8.64 -12.26
C SER A 4 -16.69 -7.47 -12.18
N SER A 5 -17.12 -6.38 -11.58
CA SER A 5 -16.20 -5.36 -11.10
C SER A 5 -15.45 -5.96 -9.92
N SER A 6 -14.22 -6.40 -10.13
CA SER A 6 -13.32 -6.80 -9.04
C SER A 6 -13.22 -5.63 -8.06
N VAL A 7 -13.63 -5.84 -6.82
CA VAL A 7 -13.53 -4.82 -5.78
C VAL A 7 -12.05 -4.68 -5.43
N LEU A 8 -11.49 -3.50 -5.69
CA LEU A 8 -10.13 -3.18 -5.28
C LEU A 8 -10.12 -2.54 -3.89
N PHE A 9 -9.16 -2.95 -3.09
CA PHE A 9 -8.85 -2.42 -1.77
C PHE A 9 -7.86 -1.27 -1.85
N THR A 10 -7.93 -0.41 -0.85
CA THR A 10 -7.09 0.76 -0.71
C THR A 10 -5.68 0.36 -0.29
N CYS A 11 -4.67 0.78 -1.05
CA CYS A 11 -3.28 0.65 -0.65
C CYS A 11 -3.05 1.44 0.66
N PRO A 12 -2.49 0.81 1.71
CA PRO A 12 -2.31 1.47 2.99
C PRO A 12 -1.29 2.61 2.93
N CYS A 13 -0.41 2.64 1.93
CA CYS A 13 0.58 3.70 1.74
C CYS A 13 0.01 4.91 0.99
N CYS A 14 -0.48 4.73 -0.24
CA CYS A 14 -0.87 5.86 -1.10
C CYS A 14 -2.35 6.26 -1.05
N GLY A 15 -3.21 5.40 -0.51
CA GLY A 15 -4.65 5.63 -0.44
C GLY A 15 -5.44 5.35 -1.72
N GLU A 16 -4.79 4.92 -2.81
CA GLU A 16 -5.45 4.55 -4.06
C GLU A 16 -5.99 3.12 -4.01
N LYS A 17 -7.11 2.85 -4.70
CA LYS A 17 -7.68 1.50 -4.80
C LYS A 17 -6.95 0.67 -5.86
N THR A 18 -5.98 -0.12 -5.44
CA THR A 18 -5.11 -0.87 -6.35
C THR A 18 -4.92 -2.33 -5.99
N LEU A 19 -5.27 -2.74 -4.76
CA LEU A 19 -5.00 -4.08 -4.27
C LEU A 19 -6.19 -4.99 -4.54
N SER A 20 -5.95 -6.19 -5.06
CA SER A 20 -6.97 -7.21 -5.25
C SER A 20 -7.36 -7.91 -3.94
N GLU A 21 -6.44 -7.97 -2.98
CA GLU A 21 -6.65 -8.52 -1.63
C GLU A 21 -5.72 -7.80 -0.63
N LEU A 22 -6.07 -7.80 0.66
CA LEU A 22 -5.28 -7.17 1.73
C LEU A 22 -4.41 -8.19 2.47
N GLY A 23 -3.18 -7.81 2.81
CA GLY A 23 -2.24 -8.59 3.62
C GLY A 23 -1.62 -9.78 2.87
N VAL A 24 -1.68 -9.79 1.54
CA VAL A 24 -1.15 -10.88 0.69
C VAL A 24 0.14 -10.50 -0.03
N TYR A 25 0.86 -9.49 0.45
CA TYR A 25 2.12 -9.03 -0.15
C TYR A 25 1.96 -8.57 -1.60
N GLU A 26 0.76 -8.08 -1.96
CA GLU A 26 0.53 -7.49 -3.28
C GLU A 26 1.21 -6.12 -3.37
N MET A 27 1.92 -5.87 -4.47
CA MET A 27 2.59 -4.60 -4.71
C MET A 27 1.63 -3.58 -5.34
N CYS A 28 1.50 -2.41 -4.71
CA CYS A 28 0.77 -1.29 -5.28
C CYS A 28 1.49 -0.74 -6.54
N PRO A 29 0.88 -0.78 -7.74
CA PRO A 29 1.53 -0.31 -8.97
C PRO A 29 1.71 1.22 -9.02
N ILE A 30 1.12 1.96 -8.08
CA ILE A 30 1.18 3.43 -8.02
C ILE A 30 2.36 3.91 -7.16
N CYS A 31 2.50 3.35 -5.96
CA CYS A 31 3.50 3.80 -4.98
C CYS A 31 4.57 2.75 -4.65
N LEU A 32 4.45 1.53 -5.20
CA LEU A 32 5.35 0.41 -5.01
C LEU A 32 5.45 -0.12 -3.57
N TRP A 33 4.48 0.24 -2.71
CA TRP A 33 4.33 -0.39 -1.40
C TRP A 33 3.82 -1.82 -1.55
N GLU A 34 4.51 -2.78 -0.94
CA GLU A 34 4.09 -4.17 -0.83
C GLU A 34 3.21 -4.33 0.42
N ASP A 35 2.00 -4.88 0.27
CA ASP A 35 1.02 -4.96 1.35
C ASP A 35 1.34 -6.06 2.38
N ASP A 36 2.39 -5.82 3.18
CA ASP A 36 2.86 -6.66 4.26
C ASP A 36 1.87 -6.61 5.45
N PRO A 37 1.24 -7.73 5.84
CA PRO A 37 0.28 -7.77 6.94
C PRO A 37 0.91 -7.36 8.28
N THR A 38 2.21 -7.61 8.49
CA THR A 38 2.93 -7.19 9.69
C THR A 38 3.00 -5.67 9.77
N GLN A 39 3.39 -5.02 8.68
CA GLN A 39 3.51 -3.56 8.61
C GLN A 39 2.13 -2.86 8.53
N SER A 40 1.09 -3.58 8.10
CA SER A 40 -0.29 -3.10 8.16
C SER A 40 -0.85 -3.15 9.59
N VAL A 41 -0.47 -4.15 10.41
CA VAL A 41 -0.83 -4.24 11.83
C VAL A 41 0.00 -3.28 12.70
N ASP A 42 1.30 -3.18 12.44
CA ASP A 42 2.22 -2.26 13.10
C ASP A 42 2.86 -1.29 12.09
N PRO A 43 2.24 -0.12 11.84
CA PRO A 43 2.72 0.86 10.88
C PRO A 43 4.08 1.50 11.20
N GLU A 44 4.58 1.35 12.43
CA GLU A 44 5.89 1.84 12.87
C GLU A 44 6.99 0.79 12.69
N TYR A 45 6.64 -0.47 12.44
CA TYR A 45 7.60 -1.55 12.22
C TYR A 45 8.47 -1.30 10.99
N GLU A 46 9.77 -1.11 11.24
CA GLU A 46 10.83 -1.02 10.23
C GLU A 46 11.37 -2.42 9.90
N GLY A 47 11.69 -2.67 8.63
CA GLY A 47 11.96 -4.01 8.10
C GLY A 47 10.81 -4.54 7.25
N GLY A 48 10.45 -5.82 7.46
CA GLY A 48 9.40 -6.49 6.67
C GLY A 48 9.72 -6.52 5.17
N ALA A 49 8.68 -6.61 4.34
CA ALA A 49 8.82 -6.62 2.89
C ALA A 49 9.34 -5.28 2.32
N ASN A 50 9.07 -4.15 2.97
CA ASN A 50 9.36 -2.82 2.43
C ASN A 50 10.68 -2.20 2.93
N GLY A 51 11.33 -2.81 3.91
CA GLY A 51 12.54 -2.31 4.58
C GLY A 51 12.31 -1.09 5.48
N ARG A 52 11.40 -0.17 5.09
CA ARG A 52 10.98 1.01 5.85
C ARG A 52 9.57 0.82 6.42
N SER A 53 9.23 1.59 7.45
CA SER A 53 7.88 1.55 8.06
C SER A 53 6.79 2.13 7.14
N LEU A 54 5.54 1.72 7.37
CA LEU A 54 4.39 2.23 6.61
C LEU A 54 4.20 3.73 6.84
N ILE A 55 4.47 4.23 8.05
CA ILE A 55 4.42 5.67 8.34
C ILE A 55 5.46 6.43 7.51
N GLU A 56 6.68 5.93 7.40
CA GLU A 56 7.70 6.57 6.58
C GLU A 56 7.33 6.55 5.10
N ALA A 57 6.86 5.43 4.58
CA ALA A 57 6.42 5.32 3.19
C ALA A 57 5.27 6.28 2.86
N ARG A 58 4.27 6.42 3.75
CA ARG A 58 3.19 7.42 3.61
C ARG A 58 3.74 8.85 3.49
N ARG A 59 4.67 9.23 4.38
CA ARG A 59 5.29 10.57 4.34
C ARG A 59 6.05 10.79 3.04
N GLN A 60 6.87 9.83 2.62
CA GLN A 60 7.62 9.91 1.37
C GLN A 60 6.68 10.03 0.16
N TRP A 61 5.59 9.26 0.13
CA TRP A 61 4.59 9.34 -0.93
C TRP A 61 3.91 10.72 -0.99
N LEU A 62 3.55 11.31 0.15
CA LEU A 62 2.95 12.65 0.19
C LEU A 62 3.91 13.73 -0.34
N ILE A 63 5.21 13.60 -0.09
CA ILE A 63 6.23 14.52 -0.64
C ILE A 63 6.34 14.33 -2.16
N GLN A 64 6.40 13.08 -2.63
CA GLN A 64 6.47 12.78 -4.07
C GLN A 64 5.23 13.26 -4.82
N LYS A 65 4.03 13.08 -4.25
CA LYS A 65 2.75 13.48 -4.86
C LYS A 65 2.63 15.00 -5.05
N GLN A 66 3.30 15.80 -4.23
CA GLN A 66 3.35 17.26 -4.40
C GLN A 66 4.32 17.73 -5.48
N SER A 67 5.21 16.84 -5.93
CA SER A 67 6.26 17.14 -6.92
C SER A 67 5.91 16.61 -8.32
N ARG A 68 4.74 15.97 -8.49
CA ARG A 68 4.21 15.44 -9.75
C ARG A 68 3.09 16.34 -10.24
#